data_AF-A0A411YBX1-F1
#
_entry.id   AF-A0A411YBX1-F1
#
_cell.length_a   1.000
_cell.length_b   1.000
_cell.length_c   1.000
_cell.angle_alpha   90.00
_cell.angle_beta   90.00
_cell.angle_gamma   90.00
#
_symmetry.space_group_name_H-M   'P 1'
#
loop_
_entity.id
_entity.type
_entity.pdbx_description
1 polymer ?
#
loop_
_entity_poly.entity_id
_entity_poly.type
_entity_poly.pdbx_seq_one_letter_code
_entity_poly.pdbx_strand_id
1 'polypeptide(L)'
;MTLVVLMGSGETAPPLAPVHRTVLTRVGEGPAVLLDTPFGFQENADDLVARARKYFADTVGRPVEPVRWRRADAPTVEREAAIATLRDAVWAFAGPGSPTYALTHWRGTPIPAALVDLVRRGGALVLGSAAAVVAGTHAVPVYEIYKAGFEPHWATGLDLLGTLASLPAAVIPHFDNAEGGTHDTRYCYLGERRLARMEAELPAGTGVLGIDEHTALVLDLAASHARIEGRSAATVRVDGEHRRLPAGTTLPIDRLRAMLRGDESGFEARVATEQATGVDSDAATASLPHATDGEDAGSAPASLMGEAAVQRERFDTAIERRDVSESVGAILDLEAAIVAWSTDTLQSDEADRARAELRRMVVRLGELAEVGARDPRGLLAPLVSRLLQRRERARDTGDYPTADELRDALLAADIEVRDTPEGPEWLLGDDWHR
;
A
#
# COMPACT_ATOMS: atom_id res chain seq x y z
N MET A 1 -28.00 10.11 1.05
CA MET A 1 -26.81 9.66 0.30
C MET A 1 -26.65 8.19 0.56
N THR A 2 -26.30 7.34 -0.41
CA THR A 2 -26.32 5.88 -0.20
C THR A 2 -25.10 5.27 -0.89
N LEU A 3 -24.14 4.80 -0.09
CA LEU A 3 -22.83 4.41 -0.61
C LEU A 3 -22.56 2.92 -0.34
N VAL A 4 -22.04 2.24 -1.36
CA VAL A 4 -21.41 0.91 -1.22
C VAL A 4 -19.98 1.03 -1.72
N VAL A 5 -19.02 0.61 -0.92
CA VAL A 5 -17.60 0.68 -1.25
C VAL A 5 -17.02 -0.71 -1.17
N LEU A 6 -16.34 -1.13 -2.24
CA LEU A 6 -15.62 -2.40 -2.30
C LEU A 6 -14.13 -2.10 -2.40
N MET A 7 -13.32 -2.67 -1.53
CA MET A 7 -11.86 -2.48 -1.50
C MET A 7 -11.15 -3.79 -1.83
N GLY A 8 -10.15 -3.74 -2.71
CA GLY A 8 -9.42 -4.92 -3.14
C GLY A 8 -8.45 -5.46 -2.09
N SER A 9 -7.75 -4.58 -1.37
CA SER A 9 -6.80 -4.92 -0.29
C SER A 9 -6.33 -3.64 0.40
N GLY A 10 -5.66 -3.76 1.54
CA GLY A 10 -5.09 -2.63 2.29
C GLY A 10 -6.16 -1.65 2.78
N GLU A 11 -7.32 -2.18 3.16
CA GLU A 11 -8.45 -1.47 3.77
C GLU A 11 -8.05 -0.56 4.95
N THR A 12 -6.98 -0.89 5.67
CA THR A 12 -6.41 -0.10 6.77
C THR A 12 -4.97 0.37 6.49
N ALA A 13 -4.59 0.41 5.21
CA ALA A 13 -3.31 0.91 4.73
C ALA A 13 -3.40 2.42 4.38
N PRO A 14 -2.25 3.13 4.32
CA PRO A 14 -2.22 4.55 3.99
C PRO A 14 -2.94 4.95 2.67
N PRO A 15 -2.84 4.20 1.56
CA PRO A 15 -3.45 4.60 0.28
C PRO A 15 -4.97 4.74 0.30
N LEU A 16 -5.67 3.99 1.17
CA LEU A 16 -7.14 4.01 1.25
C LEU A 16 -7.68 4.90 2.38
N ALA A 17 -6.82 5.49 3.21
CA ALA A 17 -7.26 6.44 4.24
C ALA A 17 -8.04 7.65 3.66
N PRO A 18 -7.64 8.27 2.52
CA PRO A 18 -8.41 9.34 1.91
C PRO A 18 -9.82 8.92 1.44
N VAL A 19 -9.97 7.67 0.98
CA VAL A 19 -11.26 7.12 0.55
C VAL A 19 -12.21 7.02 1.75
N HIS A 20 -11.74 6.46 2.87
CA HIS A 20 -12.52 6.41 4.11
C HIS A 20 -12.96 7.79 4.58
N ARG A 21 -12.03 8.77 4.63
CA ARG A 21 -12.35 10.14 5.04
C ARG A 21 -13.41 10.78 4.14
N THR A 22 -13.30 10.57 2.82
CA THR A 22 -14.27 11.09 1.85
C THR A 22 -15.65 10.48 2.06
N VAL A 23 -15.73 9.16 2.23
CA VAL A 23 -16.99 8.45 2.47
C VAL A 23 -17.63 8.90 3.79
N LEU A 24 -16.85 8.97 4.87
CA LEU A 24 -17.33 9.41 6.18
C LEU A 24 -17.82 10.87 6.16
N THR A 25 -17.11 11.75 5.46
CA THR A 25 -17.53 13.15 5.30
C THR A 25 -18.88 13.25 4.60
N ARG A 26 -19.14 12.40 3.58
CA ARG A 26 -20.42 12.37 2.86
C ARG A 26 -21.57 11.82 3.71
N VAL A 27 -21.31 10.78 4.50
CA VAL A 27 -22.33 10.20 5.39
C VAL A 27 -22.70 11.16 6.53
N GLY A 28 -21.73 11.92 7.04
CA GLY A 28 -21.91 12.86 8.13
C GLY A 28 -21.75 12.22 9.51
N GLU A 29 -22.30 12.88 10.54
CA GLU A 29 -22.19 12.42 11.92
C GLU A 29 -23.12 11.24 12.22
N GLY A 30 -22.65 10.30 13.04
CA GLY A 30 -23.42 9.16 13.54
C GLY A 30 -22.56 7.92 13.81
N PRO A 31 -23.07 6.89 14.49
CA PRO A 31 -22.24 5.75 14.88
C PRO A 31 -21.58 5.07 13.68
N ALA A 32 -20.27 4.84 13.78
CA ALA A 32 -19.48 4.12 12.78
C ALA A 32 -19.04 2.78 13.38
N VAL A 33 -19.26 1.68 12.66
CA VAL A 33 -19.10 0.34 13.22
C VAL A 33 -18.15 -0.55 12.40
N LEU A 34 -17.46 -1.44 13.10
CA LEU A 34 -16.61 -2.49 12.55
C LEU A 34 -17.26 -3.85 12.80
N LEU A 35 -17.56 -4.63 11.75
CA LEU A 35 -17.99 -6.01 11.88
C LEU A 35 -16.76 -6.92 11.92
N ASP A 36 -16.59 -7.64 13.02
CA ASP A 36 -15.43 -8.50 13.26
C ASP A 36 -15.63 -9.96 12.84
N THR A 37 -16.81 -10.30 12.29
CA THR A 37 -17.13 -11.66 11.87
C THR A 37 -16.15 -12.24 10.86
N PRO A 38 -15.73 -11.56 9.77
CA PRO A 38 -14.94 -12.20 8.72
C PRO A 38 -13.60 -12.78 9.20
N PHE A 39 -12.97 -12.15 10.20
CA PHE A 39 -11.75 -12.63 10.84
C PHE A 39 -11.97 -13.21 12.24
N GLY A 40 -13.23 -13.39 12.66
CA GLY A 40 -13.60 -13.80 14.02
C GLY A 40 -13.14 -15.22 14.42
N PHE A 41 -12.70 -16.02 13.45
CA PHE A 41 -12.10 -17.34 13.68
C PHE A 41 -10.63 -17.28 14.10
N GLN A 42 -9.95 -16.14 13.93
CA GLN A 42 -8.53 -16.02 14.22
C GLN A 42 -8.28 -15.88 15.73
N GLU A 43 -7.25 -16.54 16.24
CA GLU A 43 -6.83 -16.44 17.64
C GLU A 43 -6.49 -15.00 18.06
N ASN A 44 -6.01 -14.18 17.11
CA ASN A 44 -5.67 -12.77 17.31
C ASN A 44 -6.81 -11.82 16.89
N ALA A 45 -8.07 -12.26 16.82
CA ALA A 45 -9.19 -11.44 16.38
C ALA A 45 -9.36 -10.16 17.24
N ASP A 46 -9.14 -10.21 18.55
CA ASP A 46 -9.21 -9.02 19.40
C ASP A 46 -8.08 -8.02 19.09
N ASP A 47 -6.89 -8.50 18.72
CA ASP A 47 -5.79 -7.62 18.28
C ASP A 47 -6.10 -6.95 16.94
N LEU A 48 -6.74 -7.68 16.01
CA LEU A 48 -7.21 -7.12 14.74
C LEU A 48 -8.25 -6.02 14.97
N VAL A 49 -9.21 -6.24 15.88
CA VAL A 49 -10.17 -5.20 16.28
C VAL A 49 -9.45 -3.99 16.88
N ALA A 50 -8.49 -4.21 17.77
CA ALA A 50 -7.74 -3.12 18.40
C ALA A 50 -6.96 -2.28 17.37
N ARG A 51 -6.27 -2.93 16.43
CA ARG A 51 -5.54 -2.25 15.33
C ARG A 51 -6.48 -1.47 14.43
N ALA A 52 -7.59 -2.05 14.00
CA ALA A 52 -8.58 -1.37 13.18
C ALA A 52 -9.15 -0.13 13.89
N ARG A 53 -9.53 -0.26 15.17
CA ARG A 53 -10.01 0.88 15.97
C ARG A 53 -8.98 1.99 16.08
N LYS A 54 -7.71 1.64 16.31
CA LYS A 54 -6.59 2.59 16.35
C LYS A 54 -6.43 3.31 15.02
N TYR A 55 -6.40 2.57 13.90
CA TYR A 55 -6.31 3.15 12.55
C TYR A 55 -7.44 4.15 12.28
N PHE A 56 -8.69 3.77 12.57
CA PHE A 56 -9.83 4.63 12.32
C PHE A 56 -9.82 5.88 13.21
N ALA A 57 -9.43 5.76 14.48
CA ALA A 57 -9.31 6.90 15.39
C ALA A 57 -8.16 7.83 15.00
N ASP A 58 -6.95 7.29 14.81
CA ASP A 58 -5.71 8.08 14.70
C ASP A 58 -5.42 8.51 13.27
N THR A 59 -5.65 7.64 12.29
CA THR A 59 -5.32 7.89 10.88
C THR A 59 -6.51 8.47 10.12
N VAL A 60 -7.70 7.85 10.24
CA VAL A 60 -8.89 8.33 9.51
C VAL A 60 -9.53 9.53 10.24
N GLY A 61 -9.43 9.60 11.56
CA GLY A 61 -10.02 10.67 12.37
C GLY A 61 -11.47 10.39 12.78
N ARG A 62 -11.93 9.14 12.68
CA ARG A 62 -13.28 8.71 13.06
C ARG A 62 -13.24 7.42 13.88
N PRO A 63 -13.50 7.43 15.19
CA PRO A 63 -13.52 6.20 15.97
C PRO A 63 -14.64 5.27 15.51
N VAL A 64 -14.40 3.95 15.61
CA VAL A 64 -15.37 2.90 15.27
C VAL A 64 -15.65 1.98 16.47
N GLU A 65 -16.90 1.55 16.55
CA GLU A 65 -17.44 0.62 17.57
C GLU A 65 -17.48 -0.80 16.99
N PRO A 66 -16.92 -1.81 17.67
CA PRO A 66 -16.99 -3.19 17.18
C PRO A 66 -18.39 -3.78 17.36
N VAL A 67 -18.98 -4.29 16.28
CA VAL A 67 -20.15 -5.17 16.30
C VAL A 67 -19.67 -6.59 16.51
N ARG A 68 -19.66 -7.05 17.76
CA ARG A 68 -19.18 -8.38 18.15
C ARG A 68 -20.24 -9.44 17.85
N TRP A 69 -20.17 -10.02 16.66
CA TRP A 69 -20.99 -11.19 16.29
C TRP A 69 -20.16 -12.14 15.43
N ARG A 70 -19.16 -12.78 16.04
CA ARG A 70 -18.22 -13.67 15.35
C ARG A 70 -18.83 -14.99 14.90
N ARG A 71 -19.83 -15.50 15.62
CA ARG A 71 -20.46 -16.79 15.35
C ARG A 71 -21.98 -16.71 15.37
N ALA A 72 -22.63 -17.40 14.45
CA ALA A 72 -24.10 -17.45 14.35
C ALA A 72 -24.78 -17.98 15.63
N ASP A 73 -24.10 -18.87 16.38
CA ASP A 73 -24.56 -19.50 17.61
C ASP A 73 -24.23 -18.70 18.89
N ALA A 74 -23.78 -17.44 18.77
CA ALA A 74 -23.52 -16.57 19.90
C ALA A 74 -24.77 -16.41 20.82
N PRO A 75 -24.57 -16.13 22.13
CA PRO A 75 -25.67 -15.90 23.06
C PRO A 75 -26.66 -14.85 22.55
N THR A 76 -27.97 -15.06 22.77
CA THR A 76 -29.02 -14.18 22.26
C THR A 76 -28.82 -12.71 22.62
N VAL A 77 -28.40 -12.41 23.86
CA VAL A 77 -28.14 -11.02 24.28
C VAL A 77 -27.03 -10.37 23.46
N GLU A 78 -25.96 -11.10 23.14
CA GLU A 78 -24.87 -10.58 22.30
C GLU A 78 -25.36 -10.33 20.87
N ARG A 79 -26.16 -11.24 20.32
CA ARG A 79 -26.74 -11.12 18.98
C ARG A 79 -27.68 -9.91 18.86
N GLU A 80 -28.57 -9.73 19.84
CA GLU A 80 -29.49 -8.58 19.88
C GLU A 80 -28.75 -7.25 20.05
N ALA A 81 -27.72 -7.21 20.91
CA ALA A 81 -26.87 -6.04 21.08
C ALA A 81 -26.11 -5.69 19.79
N ALA A 82 -25.52 -6.69 19.12
CA ALA A 82 -24.83 -6.51 17.85
C ALA A 82 -25.74 -5.93 16.76
N ILE A 83 -26.98 -6.42 16.66
CA ILE A 83 -27.95 -5.90 15.69
C ILE A 83 -28.44 -4.51 16.03
N ALA A 84 -28.68 -4.21 17.31
CA ALA A 84 -29.04 -2.86 17.73
C ALA A 84 -27.94 -1.88 17.31
N THR A 85 -26.67 -2.17 17.63
CA THR A 85 -25.52 -1.36 17.22
C THR A 85 -25.42 -1.18 15.70
N LEU A 86 -25.63 -2.24 14.92
CA LEU A 86 -25.59 -2.16 13.46
C LEU A 86 -26.77 -1.36 12.88
N ARG A 87 -27.96 -1.41 13.49
CA ARG A 87 -29.13 -0.64 13.05
C ARG A 87 -28.98 0.86 13.28
N ASP A 88 -28.28 1.25 14.34
CA ASP A 88 -28.04 2.67 14.65
C ASP A 88 -26.86 3.27 13.87
N ALA A 89 -26.05 2.43 13.23
CA ALA A 89 -24.89 2.89 12.48
C ALA A 89 -25.26 3.74 11.25
N VAL A 90 -24.41 4.70 10.89
CA VAL A 90 -24.47 5.41 9.61
C VAL A 90 -23.39 4.94 8.66
N TRP A 91 -22.36 4.30 9.19
CA TRP A 91 -21.24 3.74 8.44
C TRP A 91 -20.87 2.38 9.03
N ALA A 92 -20.72 1.37 8.18
CA ALA A 92 -20.30 0.04 8.59
C ALA A 92 -19.16 -0.45 7.72
N PHE A 93 -18.16 -1.03 8.37
CA PHE A 93 -17.02 -1.63 7.70
C PHE A 93 -16.83 -3.08 8.11
N ALA A 94 -16.57 -3.92 7.12
CA ALA A 94 -16.09 -5.27 7.31
C ALA A 94 -14.89 -5.48 6.38
N GLY A 95 -13.81 -6.03 6.93
CA GLY A 95 -12.53 -6.14 6.23
C GLY A 95 -12.05 -7.59 6.10
N PRO A 96 -10.80 -7.87 6.50
CA PRO A 96 -10.07 -9.06 6.09
C PRO A 96 -10.64 -10.33 6.73
N GLY A 97 -10.18 -11.49 6.26
CA GLY A 97 -10.47 -12.77 6.90
C GLY A 97 -10.90 -13.84 5.90
N SER A 98 -11.92 -14.61 6.24
CA SER A 98 -12.43 -15.71 5.43
C SER A 98 -13.81 -15.38 4.86
N PRO A 99 -13.98 -15.38 3.52
CA PRO A 99 -15.29 -15.23 2.90
C PRO A 99 -16.29 -16.30 3.36
N THR A 100 -15.86 -17.56 3.41
CA THR A 100 -16.71 -18.70 3.79
C THR A 100 -17.09 -18.69 5.26
N TYR A 101 -16.20 -18.24 6.14
CA TYR A 101 -16.51 -18.03 7.55
C TYR A 101 -17.55 -16.92 7.73
N ALA A 102 -17.38 -15.78 7.06
CA ALA A 102 -18.36 -14.69 7.05
C ALA A 102 -19.73 -15.19 6.54
N LEU A 103 -19.76 -15.91 5.42
CA LEU A 103 -21.00 -16.49 4.88
C LEU A 103 -21.66 -17.45 5.88
N THR A 104 -20.89 -18.33 6.51
CA THR A 104 -21.40 -19.31 7.48
C THR A 104 -22.07 -18.64 8.68
N HIS A 105 -21.58 -17.47 9.09
CA HIS A 105 -22.08 -16.79 10.28
C HIS A 105 -23.02 -15.60 10.02
N TRP A 106 -23.10 -15.11 8.78
CA TRP A 106 -24.08 -14.09 8.38
C TRP A 106 -25.29 -14.67 7.67
N ARG A 107 -25.13 -15.75 6.90
CA ARG A 107 -26.25 -16.34 6.18
C ARG A 107 -27.28 -16.89 7.18
N GLY A 108 -28.54 -16.52 6.97
CA GLY A 108 -29.64 -16.93 7.86
C GLY A 108 -29.72 -16.14 9.16
N THR A 109 -28.90 -15.11 9.36
CA THR A 109 -29.05 -14.15 10.46
C THR A 109 -29.63 -12.82 9.97
N PRO A 110 -30.00 -11.88 10.85
CA PRO A 110 -30.45 -10.54 10.45
C PRO A 110 -29.36 -9.64 9.86
N ILE A 111 -28.08 -10.05 9.87
CA ILE A 111 -26.95 -9.21 9.42
C ILE A 111 -27.11 -8.75 7.96
N PRO A 112 -27.35 -9.62 6.96
CA PRO A 112 -27.45 -9.17 5.57
C PRO A 112 -28.56 -8.13 5.36
N ALA A 113 -29.72 -8.34 6.00
CA ALA A 113 -30.82 -7.39 5.95
C ALA A 113 -30.45 -6.05 6.61
N ALA A 114 -29.78 -6.08 7.77
CA ALA A 114 -29.33 -4.86 8.45
C ALA A 114 -28.28 -4.06 7.65
N LEU A 115 -27.40 -4.74 6.90
CA LEU A 115 -26.44 -4.09 5.99
C LEU A 115 -27.15 -3.43 4.80
N VAL A 116 -28.15 -4.09 4.21
CA VAL A 116 -29.00 -3.50 3.16
C VAL A 116 -29.76 -2.29 3.69
N ASP A 117 -30.36 -2.41 4.88
CA ASP A 117 -31.10 -1.33 5.53
C ASP A 117 -30.19 -0.15 5.87
N LEU A 118 -28.92 -0.39 6.19
CA LEU A 118 -27.91 0.66 6.39
C LEU A 118 -27.72 1.52 5.16
N VAL A 119 -27.57 0.88 4.01
CA VAL A 119 -27.41 1.63 2.77
C VAL A 119 -28.72 2.35 2.42
N ARG A 120 -29.88 1.68 2.54
CA ARG A 120 -31.19 2.26 2.20
C ARG A 120 -31.58 3.47 3.07
N ARG A 121 -31.19 3.49 4.35
CA ARG A 121 -31.45 4.61 5.27
C ARG A 121 -30.51 5.80 5.07
N GLY A 122 -29.58 5.72 4.13
CA GLY A 122 -28.67 6.82 3.82
C GLY A 122 -27.24 6.66 4.34
N GLY A 123 -26.86 5.44 4.75
CA GLY A 123 -25.52 5.15 5.25
C GLY A 123 -24.54 4.69 4.18
N ALA A 124 -23.32 4.36 4.63
CA ALA A 124 -22.28 3.76 3.80
C ALA A 124 -21.87 2.36 4.29
N LEU A 125 -21.85 1.40 3.37
CA LEU A 125 -21.32 0.07 3.59
C LEU A 125 -19.95 -0.05 2.91
N VAL A 126 -18.90 -0.33 3.68
CA VAL A 126 -17.53 -0.50 3.19
C VAL A 126 -17.10 -1.96 3.41
N LEU A 127 -16.74 -2.64 2.34
CA LEU A 127 -16.37 -4.05 2.35
C LEU A 127 -14.99 -4.21 1.71
N GLY A 128 -14.01 -4.70 2.48
CA GLY A 128 -12.67 -4.98 1.99
C GLY A 128 -12.36 -6.47 1.93
N SER A 129 -11.49 -6.88 1.01
CA SER A 129 -10.94 -8.23 0.93
C SER A 129 -12.03 -9.31 1.07
N ALA A 130 -11.97 -10.17 2.09
CA ALA A 130 -12.92 -11.25 2.32
C ALA A 130 -14.39 -10.81 2.39
N ALA A 131 -14.67 -9.65 2.98
CA ALA A 131 -16.02 -9.11 3.05
C ALA A 131 -16.51 -8.58 1.69
N ALA A 132 -15.61 -8.13 0.81
CA ALA A 132 -15.96 -7.74 -0.55
C ALA A 132 -16.40 -8.95 -1.38
N VAL A 133 -15.72 -10.09 -1.23
CA VAL A 133 -16.06 -11.36 -1.91
C VAL A 133 -17.52 -11.75 -1.67
N VAL A 134 -17.99 -11.66 -0.42
CA VAL A 134 -19.35 -12.11 -0.06
C VAL A 134 -20.44 -11.16 -0.54
N ALA A 135 -20.10 -9.94 -0.97
CA ALA A 135 -21.05 -8.94 -1.45
C ALA A 135 -21.70 -9.34 -2.79
N GLY A 136 -21.00 -10.15 -3.59
CA GLY A 136 -21.46 -10.62 -4.89
C GLY A 136 -22.54 -11.71 -4.81
N THR A 137 -23.01 -12.12 -5.99
CA THR A 137 -23.91 -13.29 -6.17
C THR A 137 -23.20 -14.60 -5.88
N HIS A 138 -21.90 -14.66 -6.17
CA HIS A 138 -21.01 -15.79 -5.95
C HIS A 138 -19.77 -15.31 -5.18
N ALA A 139 -19.22 -16.20 -4.35
CA ALA A 139 -18.11 -15.93 -3.46
C ALA A 139 -17.02 -16.98 -3.64
N VAL A 140 -15.77 -16.52 -3.69
CA VAL A 140 -14.58 -17.38 -3.76
C VAL A 140 -14.28 -17.96 -2.37
N PRO A 141 -14.27 -19.30 -2.20
CA PRO A 141 -13.80 -19.96 -0.98
C PRO A 141 -12.28 -20.07 -1.02
N VAL A 142 -11.61 -18.91 -0.85
CA VAL A 142 -10.18 -18.76 -1.13
C VAL A 142 -9.29 -19.65 -0.27
N TYR A 143 -9.58 -19.82 1.02
CA TYR A 143 -8.76 -20.67 1.88
C TYR A 143 -8.94 -22.15 1.56
N GLU A 144 -10.15 -22.57 1.25
CA GLU A 144 -10.46 -23.93 0.85
C GLU A 144 -9.72 -24.29 -0.45
N ILE A 145 -9.78 -23.40 -1.45
CA ILE A 145 -9.13 -23.64 -2.76
C ILE A 145 -7.60 -23.48 -2.66
N TYR A 146 -7.11 -22.36 -2.12
CA TYR A 146 -5.69 -22.02 -2.16
C TYR A 146 -4.88 -22.73 -1.06
N LYS A 147 -5.41 -22.84 0.16
CA LYS A 147 -4.67 -23.40 1.31
C LYS A 147 -5.00 -24.88 1.55
N ALA A 148 -6.27 -25.28 1.46
CA ALA A 148 -6.68 -26.66 1.71
C ALA A 148 -6.68 -27.55 0.46
N GLY A 149 -6.52 -26.97 -0.74
CA GLY A 149 -6.38 -27.70 -1.99
C GLY A 149 -7.69 -28.26 -2.56
N PHE A 150 -8.84 -27.68 -2.19
CA PHE A 150 -10.14 -28.09 -2.73
C PHE A 150 -10.25 -27.73 -4.21
N GLU A 151 -11.06 -28.48 -4.95
CA GLU A 151 -11.35 -28.16 -6.34
C GLU A 151 -11.99 -26.76 -6.46
N PRO A 152 -11.66 -25.97 -7.52
CA PRO A 152 -12.26 -24.67 -7.75
C PRO A 152 -13.79 -24.77 -7.84
N HIS A 153 -14.49 -23.94 -7.07
CA HIS A 153 -15.95 -23.87 -7.04
C HIS A 153 -16.41 -22.51 -6.49
N TRP A 154 -17.62 -22.11 -6.82
CA TRP A 154 -18.28 -20.96 -6.20
C TRP A 154 -19.05 -21.38 -4.96
N ALA A 155 -18.89 -20.63 -3.87
CA ALA A 155 -19.92 -20.56 -2.84
C ALA A 155 -21.00 -19.55 -3.29
N THR A 156 -22.25 -19.75 -2.87
CA THR A 156 -23.27 -18.70 -3.01
C THR A 156 -22.82 -17.46 -2.22
N GLY A 157 -22.98 -16.25 -2.74
CA GLY A 157 -22.72 -15.01 -2.03
C GLY A 157 -23.91 -14.52 -1.21
N LEU A 158 -23.88 -13.28 -0.74
CA LEU A 158 -25.01 -12.60 -0.09
C LEU A 158 -25.87 -11.80 -1.07
N ASP A 159 -25.39 -11.59 -2.29
CA ASP A 159 -26.03 -10.79 -3.33
C ASP A 159 -26.45 -9.38 -2.86
N LEU A 160 -25.56 -8.73 -2.12
CA LEU A 160 -25.76 -7.35 -1.67
C LEU A 160 -25.74 -6.40 -2.87
N LEU A 161 -24.87 -6.64 -3.84
CA LEU A 161 -24.75 -5.81 -5.04
C LEU A 161 -25.96 -5.95 -5.98
N GLY A 162 -26.51 -7.16 -6.16
CA GLY A 162 -27.76 -7.35 -6.89
C GLY A 162 -28.92 -6.65 -6.18
N THR A 163 -29.00 -6.79 -4.85
CA THR A 163 -30.06 -6.18 -4.04
C THR A 163 -30.02 -4.64 -4.02
N LEU A 164 -28.83 -4.05 -3.94
CA LEU A 164 -28.65 -2.60 -3.74
C LEU A 164 -28.47 -1.83 -5.04
N ALA A 165 -27.78 -2.41 -6.03
CA ALA A 165 -27.38 -1.72 -7.25
C ALA A 165 -27.82 -2.43 -8.54
N SER A 166 -28.50 -3.59 -8.42
CA SER A 166 -28.83 -4.47 -9.54
C SER A 166 -27.61 -4.86 -10.37
N LEU A 167 -26.48 -5.10 -9.69
CA LEU A 167 -25.23 -5.54 -10.30
C LEU A 167 -25.05 -7.05 -10.08
N PRO A 168 -25.31 -7.90 -11.09
CA PRO A 168 -25.08 -9.34 -11.01
C PRO A 168 -23.59 -9.63 -11.18
N ALA A 169 -22.83 -9.59 -10.09
CA ALA A 169 -21.38 -9.79 -10.13
C ALA A 169 -20.88 -10.80 -9.10
N ALA A 170 -19.85 -11.56 -9.46
CA ALA A 170 -18.91 -12.14 -8.50
C ALA A 170 -17.80 -11.11 -8.23
N VAL A 171 -17.51 -10.81 -6.97
CA VAL A 171 -16.49 -9.82 -6.61
C VAL A 171 -15.18 -10.53 -6.30
N ILE A 172 -14.10 -10.12 -6.97
CA ILE A 172 -12.76 -10.66 -6.77
C ILE A 172 -11.81 -9.53 -6.33
N PRO A 173 -11.58 -9.37 -5.02
CA PRO A 173 -10.53 -8.49 -4.50
C PRO A 173 -9.14 -9.09 -4.76
N HIS A 174 -8.07 -8.38 -4.38
CA HIS A 174 -6.69 -8.83 -4.63
C HIS A 174 -6.50 -9.27 -6.10
N PHE A 175 -7.07 -8.49 -7.03
CA PHE A 175 -7.20 -8.93 -8.42
C PHE A 175 -5.85 -9.01 -9.13
N ASP A 176 -4.95 -8.07 -8.86
CA ASP A 176 -3.57 -7.99 -9.37
C ASP A 176 -2.52 -8.59 -8.43
N ASN A 177 -2.94 -9.30 -7.36
CA ASN A 177 -2.03 -9.83 -6.34
C ASN A 177 -0.84 -10.63 -6.91
N ALA A 178 0.36 -10.26 -6.48
CA ALA A 178 1.63 -10.82 -6.94
C ALA A 178 2.48 -11.45 -5.82
N GLU A 179 1.92 -11.66 -4.62
CA GLU A 179 2.63 -12.24 -3.47
C GLU A 179 3.26 -13.63 -3.74
N GLY A 180 2.73 -14.38 -4.71
CA GLY A 180 3.21 -15.72 -5.05
C GLY A 180 4.65 -15.75 -5.58
N GLY A 181 5.15 -14.65 -6.15
CA GLY A 181 6.48 -14.56 -6.76
C GLY A 181 6.69 -15.54 -7.90
N THR A 182 6.96 -16.81 -7.59
CA THR A 182 7.20 -17.89 -8.56
C THR A 182 5.93 -18.53 -9.13
N HIS A 183 4.75 -18.20 -8.61
CA HIS A 183 3.48 -18.75 -9.07
C HIS A 183 2.38 -17.68 -9.11
N ASP A 184 1.35 -17.93 -9.94
CA ASP A 184 0.25 -16.99 -10.16
C ASP A 184 -0.72 -16.96 -8.97
N THR A 185 -0.77 -15.83 -8.28
CA THR A 185 -1.65 -15.55 -7.13
C THR A 185 -2.66 -14.44 -7.42
N ARG A 186 -2.74 -13.99 -8.67
CA ARG A 186 -3.74 -13.00 -9.09
C ARG A 186 -5.13 -13.54 -8.83
N TYR A 187 -6.11 -12.63 -8.81
CA TYR A 187 -7.52 -12.95 -8.69
C TYR A 187 -7.87 -13.63 -7.38
N CYS A 188 -7.50 -13.02 -6.25
CA CYS A 188 -7.77 -13.57 -4.91
C CYS A 188 -7.12 -14.96 -4.73
N TYR A 189 -5.82 -15.08 -5.03
CA TYR A 189 -5.03 -16.33 -4.92
C TYR A 189 -5.51 -17.51 -5.78
N LEU A 190 -6.40 -17.28 -6.74
CA LEU A 190 -6.85 -18.32 -7.67
C LEU A 190 -5.83 -18.60 -8.77
N GLY A 191 -5.24 -17.55 -9.33
CA GLY A 191 -4.50 -17.58 -10.58
C GLY A 191 -5.41 -17.80 -11.81
N GLU A 192 -4.91 -17.45 -13.00
CA GLU A 192 -5.70 -17.43 -14.25
C GLU A 192 -6.41 -18.77 -14.53
N ARG A 193 -5.70 -19.88 -14.35
CA ARG A 193 -6.23 -21.23 -14.65
C ARG A 193 -7.48 -21.57 -13.83
N ARG A 194 -7.51 -21.22 -12.54
CA ARG A 194 -8.65 -21.54 -11.67
C ARG A 194 -9.79 -20.56 -11.89
N LEU A 195 -9.48 -19.26 -12.04
CA LEU A 195 -10.50 -18.26 -12.33
C LEU A 195 -11.23 -18.57 -13.63
N ALA A 196 -10.53 -18.84 -14.73
CA ALA A 196 -11.16 -19.11 -16.03
C ALA A 196 -12.12 -20.31 -15.98
N ARG A 197 -11.77 -21.37 -15.22
CA ARG A 197 -12.68 -22.50 -14.99
C ARG A 197 -13.93 -22.09 -14.22
N MET A 198 -13.76 -21.36 -13.11
CA MET A 198 -14.87 -20.91 -12.28
C MET A 198 -15.77 -19.92 -13.02
N GLU A 199 -15.19 -19.00 -13.79
CA GLU A 199 -15.91 -18.02 -14.61
C GLU A 199 -16.89 -18.70 -15.57
N ALA A 200 -16.49 -19.81 -16.21
CA ALA A 200 -17.35 -20.58 -17.11
C ALA A 200 -18.57 -21.24 -16.41
N GLU A 201 -18.56 -21.34 -15.08
CA GLU A 201 -19.67 -21.86 -14.28
C GLU A 201 -20.65 -20.75 -13.84
N LEU A 202 -20.34 -19.47 -14.10
CA LEU A 202 -21.23 -18.37 -13.75
C LEU A 202 -22.49 -18.37 -14.65
N PRO A 203 -23.66 -18.01 -14.09
CA PRO A 203 -24.88 -17.86 -14.89
C PRO A 203 -24.72 -16.75 -15.95
N ALA A 204 -25.35 -16.95 -17.11
CA ALA A 204 -25.40 -15.93 -18.16
C ALA A 204 -25.87 -14.57 -17.61
N GLY A 205 -25.19 -13.50 -18.01
CA GLY A 205 -25.46 -12.14 -17.51
C GLY A 205 -24.87 -11.84 -16.13
N THR A 206 -23.98 -12.71 -15.60
CA THR A 206 -23.17 -12.47 -14.40
C THR A 206 -21.71 -12.36 -14.79
N GLY A 207 -21.07 -11.26 -14.41
CA GLY A 207 -19.64 -11.02 -14.67
C GLY A 207 -18.79 -11.08 -13.42
N VAL A 208 -17.47 -11.07 -13.62
CA VAL A 208 -16.48 -10.88 -12.56
C VAL A 208 -16.17 -9.39 -12.43
N LEU A 209 -16.25 -8.89 -11.21
CA LEU A 209 -15.81 -7.56 -10.82
C LEU A 209 -14.53 -7.66 -10.00
N GLY A 210 -13.41 -7.49 -10.67
CA GLY A 210 -12.07 -7.46 -10.11
C GLY A 210 -11.75 -6.11 -9.47
N ILE A 211 -11.12 -6.12 -8.30
CA ILE A 211 -10.61 -4.92 -7.64
C ILE A 211 -9.17 -5.18 -7.22
N ASP A 212 -8.26 -4.38 -7.79
CA ASP A 212 -6.83 -4.46 -7.51
C ASP A 212 -6.52 -4.06 -6.05
N GLU A 213 -5.34 -4.43 -5.57
CA GLU A 213 -4.87 -4.06 -4.24
C GLU A 213 -4.79 -2.54 -4.09
N HIS A 214 -5.01 -2.04 -2.86
CA HIS A 214 -5.01 -0.61 -2.54
C HIS A 214 -5.92 0.25 -3.43
N THR A 215 -6.99 -0.35 -3.96
CA THR A 215 -7.96 0.27 -4.85
C THR A 215 -9.38 0.03 -4.33
N ALA A 216 -10.25 1.01 -4.56
CA ALA A 216 -11.64 0.99 -4.13
C ALA A 216 -12.59 1.31 -5.30
N LEU A 217 -13.67 0.53 -5.41
CA LEU A 217 -14.84 0.88 -6.19
C LEU A 217 -15.88 1.52 -5.27
N VAL A 218 -16.21 2.79 -5.50
CA VAL A 218 -17.23 3.54 -4.77
C VAL A 218 -18.49 3.64 -5.62
N LEU A 219 -19.58 3.04 -5.16
CA LEU A 219 -20.91 3.12 -5.76
C LEU A 219 -21.76 4.14 -5.01
N ASP A 220 -22.05 5.27 -5.66
CA ASP A 220 -23.04 6.24 -5.20
C ASP A 220 -24.39 5.91 -5.84
N LEU A 221 -25.23 5.21 -5.08
CA LEU A 221 -26.51 4.73 -5.57
C LEU A 221 -27.54 5.87 -5.72
N ALA A 222 -27.37 6.96 -4.95
CA ALA A 222 -28.24 8.12 -5.06
C ALA A 222 -27.92 8.94 -6.31
N ALA A 223 -26.63 9.10 -6.62
CA ALA A 223 -26.17 9.74 -7.84
C ALA A 223 -26.19 8.81 -9.07
N SER A 224 -26.36 7.50 -8.88
CA SER A 224 -26.24 6.45 -9.91
C SER A 224 -24.89 6.42 -10.63
N HIS A 225 -23.81 6.65 -9.90
CA HIS A 225 -22.44 6.64 -10.43
C HIS A 225 -21.51 5.72 -9.66
N ALA A 226 -20.61 5.08 -10.39
CA ALA A 226 -19.47 4.32 -9.90
C ALA A 226 -18.20 5.16 -10.08
N ARG A 227 -17.29 5.11 -9.10
CA ARG A 227 -15.97 5.74 -9.16
C ARG A 227 -14.89 4.79 -8.70
N ILE A 228 -13.78 4.77 -9.41
CA ILE A 228 -12.57 4.04 -9.01
C ILE A 228 -11.64 5.01 -8.29
N GLU A 229 -11.25 4.68 -7.07
CA GLU A 229 -10.30 5.45 -6.26
C GLU A 229 -9.19 4.54 -5.74
N GLY A 230 -8.11 5.13 -5.23
CA GLY A 230 -6.92 4.38 -4.81
C GLY A 230 -5.86 4.35 -5.92
N ARG A 231 -5.07 3.28 -5.98
CA ARG A 231 -3.80 3.29 -6.71
C ARG A 231 -3.81 2.68 -8.10
N SER A 232 -4.62 1.64 -8.31
CA SER A 232 -4.59 0.86 -9.55
C SER A 232 -5.93 0.95 -10.28
N ALA A 233 -6.67 -0.16 -10.41
CA ALA A 233 -7.87 -0.22 -11.21
C ALA A 233 -8.92 -1.17 -10.63
N ALA A 234 -10.15 -1.04 -11.12
CA ALA A 234 -11.11 -2.13 -11.11
C ALA A 234 -11.17 -2.76 -12.51
N THR A 235 -11.48 -4.04 -12.60
CA THR A 235 -11.58 -4.76 -13.87
C THR A 235 -12.95 -5.42 -13.97
N VAL A 236 -13.67 -5.19 -15.06
CA VAL A 236 -14.84 -6.00 -15.41
C VAL A 236 -14.37 -7.11 -16.33
N ARG A 237 -14.69 -8.36 -15.98
CA ARG A 237 -14.32 -9.54 -16.77
C ARG A 237 -15.55 -10.40 -17.07
N VAL A 238 -15.74 -10.73 -18.34
CA VAL A 238 -16.85 -11.56 -18.85
C VAL A 238 -16.33 -12.42 -19.99
N ASP A 239 -16.55 -13.72 -19.92
CA ASP A 239 -16.13 -14.71 -20.92
C ASP A 239 -14.63 -14.60 -21.30
N GLY A 240 -13.79 -14.28 -20.31
CA GLY A 240 -12.34 -14.10 -20.49
C GLY A 240 -11.91 -12.73 -21.02
N GLU A 241 -12.83 -11.93 -21.55
CA GLU A 241 -12.57 -10.55 -21.97
C GLU A 241 -12.49 -9.63 -20.75
N HIS A 242 -11.49 -8.76 -20.71
CA HIS A 242 -11.26 -7.84 -19.59
C HIS A 242 -11.36 -6.37 -19.99
N ARG A 243 -12.01 -5.58 -19.13
CA ARG A 243 -12.05 -4.12 -19.22
C ARG A 243 -11.52 -3.50 -17.95
N ARG A 244 -10.33 -2.91 -18.05
CA ARG A 244 -9.68 -2.23 -16.95
C ARG A 244 -10.18 -0.79 -16.83
N LEU A 245 -10.59 -0.40 -15.64
CA LEU A 245 -11.10 0.90 -15.25
C LEU A 245 -10.10 1.52 -14.25
N PRO A 246 -9.17 2.37 -14.70
CA PRO A 246 -8.13 2.92 -13.83
C PRO A 246 -8.70 3.88 -12.78
N ALA A 247 -7.98 4.07 -11.68
CA ALA A 247 -8.28 5.06 -10.65
C ALA A 247 -8.54 6.45 -11.27
N GLY A 248 -9.52 7.16 -10.72
CA GLY A 248 -10.05 8.41 -11.28
C GLY A 248 -11.20 8.21 -12.27
N THR A 249 -11.40 7.00 -12.81
CA THR A 249 -12.55 6.71 -13.69
C THR A 249 -13.85 6.89 -12.93
N THR A 250 -14.79 7.63 -13.54
CA THR A 250 -16.18 7.74 -13.09
C THR A 250 -17.10 7.34 -14.23
N LEU A 251 -18.10 6.49 -13.95
CA LEU A 251 -19.05 6.01 -14.95
C LEU A 251 -20.45 5.79 -14.32
N PRO A 252 -21.54 5.83 -15.10
CA PRO A 252 -22.86 5.44 -14.60
C PRO A 252 -22.90 3.98 -14.14
N ILE A 253 -23.64 3.68 -13.07
CA ILE A 253 -23.82 2.30 -12.59
C ILE A 253 -24.46 1.41 -13.66
N ASP A 254 -25.37 1.96 -14.47
CA ASP A 254 -26.01 1.23 -15.57
C ASP A 254 -24.99 0.79 -16.64
N ARG A 255 -23.92 1.56 -16.86
CA ARG A 255 -22.84 1.18 -17.77
C ARG A 255 -22.03 0.02 -17.18
N LEU A 256 -21.69 0.09 -15.89
CA LEU A 256 -21.03 -1.01 -15.20
C LEU A 256 -21.88 -2.29 -15.25
N ARG A 257 -23.21 -2.17 -15.09
CA ARG A 257 -24.16 -3.28 -15.23
C ARG A 257 -24.16 -3.87 -16.64
N ALA A 258 -24.16 -3.04 -17.68
CA ALA A 258 -24.13 -3.50 -19.06
C ALA A 258 -22.82 -4.27 -19.37
N MET A 259 -21.67 -3.74 -18.90
CA MET A 259 -20.38 -4.42 -19.03
C MET A 259 -20.38 -5.81 -18.37
N LEU A 260 -20.94 -5.93 -17.15
CA LEU A 260 -21.05 -7.21 -16.44
C LEU A 260 -21.98 -8.23 -17.13
N ARG A 261 -22.85 -7.78 -18.05
CA ARG A 261 -23.72 -8.65 -18.85
C ARG A 261 -23.14 -9.02 -20.22
N GLY A 262 -21.99 -8.45 -20.59
CA GLY A 262 -21.42 -8.58 -21.93
C GLY A 262 -22.11 -7.68 -22.98
N ASP A 263 -22.94 -6.72 -22.56
CA ASP A 263 -23.68 -5.83 -23.45
C ASP A 263 -22.84 -4.58 -23.79
N GLU A 264 -22.16 -4.62 -24.93
CA GLU A 264 -21.21 -3.58 -25.39
C GLU A 264 -21.82 -2.54 -26.34
N SER A 265 -23.09 -2.68 -26.71
CA SER A 265 -23.70 -1.76 -27.67
C SER A 265 -23.94 -0.37 -27.07
N GLY A 266 -23.06 0.60 -27.37
CA GLY A 266 -23.47 1.99 -27.57
C GLY A 266 -22.97 3.09 -26.62
N PHE A 267 -21.83 2.96 -25.95
CA PHE A 267 -21.30 4.10 -25.15
C PHE A 267 -19.80 4.32 -25.33
N GLU A 268 -19.45 5.29 -26.19
CA GLU A 268 -18.10 5.86 -26.24
C GLU A 268 -17.77 6.53 -24.89
N ALA A 269 -16.60 6.21 -24.34
CA ALA A 269 -16.13 6.83 -23.11
C ALA A 269 -15.80 8.30 -23.35
N ARG A 270 -16.58 9.21 -22.76
CA ARG A 270 -16.16 10.61 -22.59
C ARG A 270 -15.11 10.65 -21.48
N VAL A 271 -13.84 10.49 -21.86
CA VAL A 271 -12.73 10.99 -21.04
C VAL A 271 -12.85 12.51 -21.07
N ALA A 272 -13.12 13.12 -19.92
CA ALA A 272 -13.06 14.57 -19.78
C ALA A 272 -11.59 14.98 -19.74
N THR A 273 -10.97 15.11 -20.92
CA THR A 273 -9.65 15.75 -21.07
C THR A 273 -9.88 17.19 -21.47
N GLU A 274 -9.53 18.12 -20.59
CA GLU A 274 -9.38 19.53 -20.95
C GLU A 274 -8.16 19.67 -21.90
N GLN A 275 -8.48 19.95 -23.17
CA GLN A 275 -7.74 20.62 -24.25
C GLN A 275 -6.20 20.53 -24.33
N ALA A 276 -5.73 19.94 -25.45
CA ALA A 276 -4.74 20.57 -26.35
C ALA A 276 -4.82 19.97 -27.78
N THR A 277 -5.35 20.78 -28.70
CA THR A 277 -5.17 20.87 -30.17
C THR A 277 -4.54 19.73 -30.99
N GLY A 278 -5.38 19.14 -31.87
CA GLY A 278 -5.21 18.91 -33.32
C GLY A 278 -3.93 18.26 -33.89
N VAL A 279 -4.08 17.15 -34.64
CA VAL A 279 -4.04 17.06 -36.12
C VAL A 279 -4.46 15.64 -36.55
N ASP A 280 -5.03 15.57 -37.75
CA ASP A 280 -5.70 14.48 -38.46
C ASP A 280 -5.13 13.05 -38.38
N SER A 281 -6.11 12.16 -38.50
CA SER A 281 -6.07 10.71 -38.70
C SER A 281 -5.37 10.26 -39.98
N ASP A 282 -4.69 9.11 -39.93
CA ASP A 282 -4.87 8.09 -40.96
C ASP A 282 -4.76 6.68 -40.38
N ALA A 283 -5.59 5.78 -40.91
CA ALA A 283 -5.92 4.47 -40.37
C ALA A 283 -4.90 3.37 -40.74
N ALA A 284 -4.66 2.41 -39.84
CA ALA A 284 -4.30 1.04 -40.21
C ALA A 284 -4.52 0.05 -39.05
N THR A 285 -5.42 -0.90 -39.29
CA THR A 285 -5.57 -2.18 -38.58
C THR A 285 -4.26 -2.98 -38.61
N ALA A 286 -3.72 -3.32 -37.44
CA ALA A 286 -2.75 -4.41 -37.30
C ALA A 286 -2.83 -5.04 -35.90
N SER A 287 -2.98 -6.35 -35.90
CA SER A 287 -3.03 -7.30 -34.80
C SER A 287 -2.04 -7.01 -33.67
N LEU A 288 -2.52 -7.07 -32.42
CA LEU A 288 -1.70 -6.96 -31.21
C LEU A 288 -0.87 -8.24 -31.00
N PRO A 289 0.46 -8.16 -30.91
CA PRO A 289 1.26 -9.20 -30.29
C PRO A 289 1.27 -9.03 -28.77
N HIS A 290 1.19 -10.18 -28.10
CA HIS A 290 1.58 -10.48 -26.72
C HIS A 290 2.54 -9.46 -26.08
N ALA A 291 2.05 -8.66 -25.14
CA ALA A 291 2.87 -7.73 -24.35
C ALA A 291 3.52 -8.47 -23.18
N THR A 292 4.84 -8.64 -23.30
CA THR A 292 5.77 -8.91 -22.21
C THR A 292 5.83 -7.74 -21.23
N ASP A 293 6.05 -8.07 -19.97
CA ASP A 293 6.28 -7.14 -18.86
C ASP A 293 7.19 -5.97 -19.25
N GLY A 294 6.67 -4.76 -19.09
CA GLY A 294 7.38 -3.50 -19.26
C GLY A 294 7.23 -2.67 -17.99
N GLU A 295 8.35 -2.38 -17.36
CA GLU A 295 8.52 -1.53 -16.19
C GLU A 295 7.90 -0.15 -16.42
N ASP A 296 6.87 0.18 -15.63
CA ASP A 296 6.23 1.49 -15.66
C ASP A 296 7.02 2.46 -14.74
N ALA A 297 7.95 3.19 -15.35
CA ALA A 297 8.71 4.26 -14.70
C ALA A 297 7.77 5.44 -14.39
N GLY A 298 7.31 5.52 -13.14
CA GLY A 298 6.57 6.69 -12.63
C GLY A 298 5.43 6.40 -11.66
N SER A 299 5.10 5.13 -11.38
CA SER A 299 4.12 4.80 -10.34
C SER A 299 4.76 4.89 -8.96
N ALA A 300 4.18 5.70 -8.07
CA ALA A 300 4.56 5.67 -6.66
C ALA A 300 4.48 4.22 -6.14
N PRO A 301 5.34 3.80 -5.21
CA PRO A 301 5.41 2.40 -4.78
C PRO A 301 4.11 1.90 -4.13
N ALA A 302 3.55 0.81 -4.65
CA ALA A 302 2.20 0.32 -4.33
C ALA A 302 2.06 -0.36 -2.96
N SER A 303 3.16 -0.78 -2.34
CA SER A 303 3.20 -1.52 -1.07
C SER A 303 4.37 -1.05 -0.20
N LEU A 304 4.42 -1.50 1.07
CA LEU A 304 5.57 -1.26 1.95
C LEU A 304 6.89 -1.70 1.31
N MET A 305 6.88 -2.82 0.55
CA MET A 305 8.08 -3.29 -0.15
C MET A 305 8.46 -2.39 -1.33
N GLY A 306 7.49 -1.82 -2.03
CA GLY A 306 7.76 -0.77 -3.00
C GLY A 306 8.40 0.45 -2.33
N GLU A 307 7.87 0.90 -1.19
CA GLU A 307 8.40 2.06 -0.47
C GLU A 307 9.83 1.79 0.00
N ALA A 308 10.09 0.59 0.53
CA ALA A 308 11.44 0.14 0.86
C ALA A 308 12.38 0.12 -0.34
N ALA A 309 11.91 -0.28 -1.52
CA ALA A 309 12.72 -0.27 -2.73
C ALA A 309 13.10 1.15 -3.17
N VAL A 310 12.14 2.08 -3.15
CA VAL A 310 12.38 3.49 -3.47
C VAL A 310 13.37 4.12 -2.49
N GLN A 311 13.18 3.91 -1.19
CA GLN A 311 14.10 4.46 -0.19
C GLN A 311 15.50 3.82 -0.28
N ARG A 312 15.59 2.52 -0.62
CA ARG A 312 16.88 1.86 -0.85
C ARG A 312 17.63 2.46 -2.04
N GLU A 313 16.97 2.68 -3.17
CA GLU A 313 17.57 3.29 -4.36
C GLU A 313 18.06 4.71 -4.07
N ARG A 314 17.24 5.50 -3.36
CA ARG A 314 17.60 6.84 -2.89
C ARG A 314 18.82 6.81 -1.96
N PHE A 315 18.84 5.87 -1.01
CA PHE A 315 19.95 5.66 -0.09
C PHE A 315 21.25 5.29 -0.84
N ASP A 316 21.18 4.34 -1.76
CA ASP A 316 22.34 3.89 -2.54
C ASP A 316 22.94 5.03 -3.36
N THR A 317 22.09 5.82 -4.03
CA THR A 317 22.49 7.02 -4.78
C THR A 317 23.16 8.06 -3.86
N ALA A 318 22.64 8.26 -2.65
CA ALA A 318 23.22 9.18 -1.67
C ALA A 318 24.58 8.69 -1.16
N ILE A 319 24.74 7.38 -0.90
CA ILE A 319 26.02 6.78 -0.50
C ILE A 319 27.08 6.96 -1.59
N GLU A 320 26.74 6.76 -2.86
CA GLU A 320 27.66 6.97 -4.00
C GLU A 320 28.14 8.42 -4.08
N ARG A 321 27.26 9.38 -3.79
CA ARG A 321 27.56 10.82 -3.77
C ARG A 321 28.22 11.29 -2.46
N ARG A 322 28.35 10.40 -1.47
CA ARG A 322 28.77 10.72 -0.09
C ARG A 322 27.89 11.79 0.58
N ASP A 323 26.60 11.83 0.23
CA ASP A 323 25.63 12.73 0.85
C ASP A 323 25.02 12.07 2.09
N VAL A 324 25.63 12.31 3.24
CA VAL A 324 25.19 11.75 4.53
C VAL A 324 23.77 12.19 4.90
N SER A 325 23.40 13.44 4.59
CA SER A 325 22.09 13.98 4.95
C SER A 325 20.98 13.27 4.17
N GLU A 326 21.16 13.09 2.87
CA GLU A 326 20.22 12.39 2.01
C GLU A 326 20.10 10.89 2.40
N SER A 327 21.23 10.25 2.73
CA SER A 327 21.24 8.87 3.25
C SER A 327 20.45 8.71 4.55
N VAL A 328 20.62 9.63 5.51
CA VAL A 328 19.84 9.62 6.76
C VAL A 328 18.36 9.88 6.48
N GLY A 329 18.04 10.80 5.56
CA GLY A 329 16.67 11.07 5.13
C GLY A 329 15.96 9.80 4.64
N ALA A 330 16.59 9.05 3.74
CA ALA A 330 16.04 7.79 3.23
C ALA A 330 15.83 6.72 4.32
N ILE A 331 16.72 6.65 5.32
CA ILE A 331 16.56 5.76 6.50
C ILE A 331 15.32 6.15 7.30
N LEU A 332 15.17 7.44 7.63
CA LEU A 332 14.05 7.93 8.44
C LEU A 332 12.71 7.80 7.69
N ASP A 333 12.71 8.05 6.39
CA ASP A 333 11.50 7.90 5.56
C ASP A 333 11.06 6.42 5.47
N LEU A 334 12.00 5.47 5.41
CA LEU A 334 11.67 4.04 5.49
C LEU A 334 11.14 3.64 6.88
N GLU A 335 11.69 4.19 7.96
CA GLU A 335 11.18 3.96 9.31
C GLU A 335 9.73 4.47 9.45
N ALA A 336 9.47 5.68 8.98
CA ALA A 336 8.14 6.27 8.98
C ALA A 336 7.14 5.44 8.14
N ALA A 337 7.56 4.93 6.99
CA ALA A 337 6.78 4.00 6.17
C ALA A 337 6.42 2.73 6.97
N ILE A 338 7.39 2.07 7.60
CA ILE A 338 7.15 0.86 8.42
C ILE A 338 6.09 1.13 9.50
N VAL A 339 6.13 2.30 10.14
CA VAL A 339 5.13 2.70 11.13
C VAL A 339 3.76 2.94 10.49
N ALA A 340 3.69 3.66 9.38
CA ALA A 340 2.44 3.98 8.68
C ALA A 340 1.71 2.72 8.18
N TRP A 341 2.46 1.72 7.75
CA TRP A 341 1.93 0.44 7.27
C TRP A 341 1.66 -0.56 8.40
N SER A 342 2.07 -0.28 9.65
CA SER A 342 1.91 -1.21 10.79
C SER A 342 0.46 -1.51 11.20
N THR A 343 -0.49 -0.68 10.80
CA THR A 343 -1.92 -0.88 11.04
C THR A 343 -2.61 -1.68 9.95
N ASP A 344 -1.91 -2.02 8.87
CA ASP A 344 -2.44 -2.96 7.89
C ASP A 344 -2.65 -4.31 8.57
N THR A 345 -3.87 -4.84 8.43
CA THR A 345 -4.29 -6.07 9.07
C THR A 345 -3.91 -7.32 8.27
N LEU A 346 -3.40 -7.15 7.05
CA LEU A 346 -2.85 -8.23 6.24
C LEU A 346 -1.57 -8.76 6.88
N GLN A 347 -1.54 -10.08 7.09
CA GLN A 347 -0.39 -10.76 7.67
C GLN A 347 0.61 -11.12 6.57
N SER A 348 1.57 -10.21 6.29
CA SER A 348 2.70 -10.43 5.40
C SER A 348 4.03 -10.38 6.17
N ASP A 349 5.11 -10.95 5.60
CA ASP A 349 6.47 -10.84 6.15
C ASP A 349 7.19 -9.55 5.68
N GLU A 350 6.46 -8.63 5.05
CA GLU A 350 6.99 -7.40 4.46
C GLU A 350 7.59 -6.47 5.51
N ALA A 351 6.97 -6.37 6.69
CA ALA A 351 7.49 -5.54 7.78
C ALA A 351 8.87 -6.00 8.26
N ASP A 352 9.09 -7.33 8.34
CA ASP A 352 10.37 -7.90 8.73
C ASP A 352 11.43 -7.69 7.65
N ARG A 353 11.06 -7.85 6.37
CA ARG A 353 11.94 -7.58 5.23
C ARG A 353 12.32 -6.09 5.15
N ALA A 354 11.36 -5.18 5.30
CA ALA A 354 11.61 -3.73 5.32
C ALA A 354 12.51 -3.33 6.50
N ARG A 355 12.31 -3.92 7.69
CA ARG A 355 13.19 -3.69 8.84
C ARG A 355 14.61 -4.23 8.60
N ALA A 356 14.75 -5.36 7.90
CA ALA A 356 16.05 -5.87 7.51
C ALA A 356 16.78 -4.92 6.54
N GLU A 357 16.06 -4.33 5.58
CA GLU A 357 16.60 -3.27 4.71
C GLU A 357 17.03 -2.04 5.51
N LEU A 358 16.17 -1.54 6.41
CA LEU A 358 16.49 -0.41 7.28
C LEU A 358 17.80 -0.65 8.04
N ARG A 359 17.97 -1.84 8.63
CA ARG A 359 19.20 -2.23 9.34
C ARG A 359 20.41 -2.27 8.42
N ARG A 360 20.27 -2.78 7.19
CA ARG A 360 21.35 -2.76 6.19
C ARG A 360 21.80 -1.35 5.87
N MET A 361 20.86 -0.43 5.64
CA MET A 361 21.17 0.97 5.34
C MET A 361 21.90 1.63 6.52
N VAL A 362 21.45 1.40 7.76
CA VAL A 362 22.13 1.89 8.97
C VAL A 362 23.56 1.37 9.09
N VAL A 363 23.79 0.07 8.88
CA VAL A 363 25.13 -0.52 8.95
C VAL A 363 26.05 0.09 7.88
N ARG A 364 25.56 0.21 6.64
CA ARG A 364 26.36 0.75 5.52
C ARG A 364 26.69 2.24 5.69
N LEU A 365 25.77 3.02 6.27
CA LEU A 365 26.07 4.40 6.67
C LEU A 365 27.14 4.43 7.78
N GLY A 366 27.08 3.49 8.73
CA GLY A 366 28.11 3.31 9.76
C GLY A 366 29.49 3.01 9.17
N GLU A 367 29.58 2.13 8.17
CA GLU A 367 30.84 1.81 7.47
C GLU A 367 31.43 3.05 6.76
N LEU A 368 30.59 3.90 6.16
CA LEU A 368 31.04 5.17 5.59
C LEU A 368 31.55 6.12 6.68
N ALA A 369 30.85 6.19 7.81
CA ALA A 369 31.22 7.00 8.96
C ALA A 369 32.53 6.52 9.62
N GLU A 370 32.86 5.22 9.59
CA GLU A 370 34.13 4.71 10.13
C GLU A 370 35.35 5.34 9.46
N VAL A 371 35.27 5.70 8.17
CA VAL A 371 36.36 6.40 7.48
C VAL A 371 36.47 7.84 7.96
N GLY A 372 35.35 8.53 8.15
CA GLY A 372 35.29 9.89 8.66
C GLY A 372 35.64 10.01 10.16
N ALA A 373 35.38 8.97 10.93
CA ALA A 373 35.67 8.92 12.38
C ALA A 373 37.14 8.61 12.70
N ARG A 374 38.00 8.36 11.70
CA ARG A 374 39.44 8.19 11.90
C ARG A 374 40.06 9.51 12.35
N ASP A 375 40.96 9.44 13.33
CA ASP A 375 41.76 10.60 13.72
C ASP A 375 42.53 11.13 12.49
N PRO A 376 42.23 12.35 12.00
CA PRO A 376 42.91 12.91 10.84
C PRO A 376 44.42 13.03 11.08
N ARG A 377 44.86 13.11 12.34
CA ARG A 377 46.29 13.13 12.68
C ARG A 377 47.00 11.87 12.21
N GLY A 378 46.37 10.71 12.33
CA GLY A 378 46.93 9.44 11.87
C GLY A 378 47.14 9.39 10.35
N LEU A 379 46.23 10.01 9.58
CA LEU A 379 46.32 10.10 8.12
C LEU A 379 47.39 11.10 7.66
N LEU A 380 47.48 12.25 8.33
CA LEU A 380 48.36 13.34 7.96
C LEU A 380 49.80 13.19 8.49
N ALA A 381 50.00 12.45 9.59
CA ALA A 381 51.29 12.32 10.26
C ALA A 381 52.46 11.96 9.33
N PRO A 382 52.35 11.01 8.36
CA PRO A 382 53.46 10.69 7.47
C PRO A 382 53.86 11.86 6.56
N LEU A 383 52.88 12.64 6.09
CA LEU A 383 53.11 13.79 5.21
C LEU A 383 53.70 14.96 6.01
N VAL A 384 53.07 15.30 7.14
CA VAL A 384 53.52 16.40 8.02
C VAL A 384 54.94 16.11 8.54
N SER A 385 55.25 14.87 8.92
CA SER A 385 56.60 14.48 9.35
C SER A 385 57.66 14.73 8.28
N ARG A 386 57.35 14.51 6.99
CA ARG A 386 58.28 14.78 5.88
C ARG A 386 58.48 16.26 5.62
N LEU A 387 57.42 17.06 5.77
CA LEU A 387 57.48 18.52 5.65
C LEU A 387 58.30 19.14 6.79
N LEU A 388 58.09 18.67 8.03
CA LEU A 388 58.88 19.08 9.19
C LEU A 388 60.37 18.73 9.03
N GLN A 389 60.70 17.53 8.54
CA GLN A 389 62.09 17.14 8.23
C GLN A 389 62.74 18.03 7.15
N ARG A 390 61.98 18.47 6.14
CA ARG A 390 62.49 19.41 5.13
C ARG A 390 62.70 20.80 5.71
N ARG A 391 61.77 21.28 6.54
CA ARG A 391 61.88 22.56 7.25
C ARG A 391 63.12 22.59 8.15
N GLU A 392 63.38 21.51 8.87
CA GLU A 392 64.57 21.38 9.73
C GLU A 392 65.86 21.43 8.92
N ARG A 393 65.96 20.65 7.83
CA ARG A 393 67.13 20.72 6.93
C ARG A 393 67.36 22.11 6.34
N ALA A 394 66.29 22.82 5.95
CA ALA A 394 66.40 24.18 5.43
C ALA A 394 66.98 25.14 6.48
N ARG A 395 66.55 25.00 7.75
CA ARG A 395 67.11 25.76 8.88
C ARG A 395 68.58 25.42 9.11
N ASP A 396 68.96 24.15 9.06
CA ASP A 396 70.35 23.71 9.24
C ASP A 396 71.29 24.25 8.16
N THR A 397 70.79 24.41 6.93
CA THR A 397 71.55 24.99 5.82
C THR A 397 71.49 26.52 5.75
N GLY A 398 70.80 27.18 6.68
CA GLY A 398 70.62 28.64 6.72
C GLY A 398 69.62 29.20 5.69
N ASP A 399 68.82 28.34 5.07
CA ASP A 399 67.77 28.71 4.11
C ASP A 399 66.45 28.99 4.86
N TYR A 400 66.45 30.10 5.59
CA TYR A 400 65.28 30.55 6.35
C TYR A 400 64.04 30.85 5.48
N PRO A 401 64.15 31.43 4.27
CA PRO A 401 62.99 31.62 3.38
C PRO A 401 62.23 30.32 3.11
N THR A 402 62.93 29.24 2.73
CA THR A 402 62.29 27.92 2.50
C THR A 402 61.66 27.35 3.78
N ALA A 403 62.29 27.57 4.94
CA ALA A 403 61.76 27.11 6.22
C ALA A 403 60.45 27.82 6.63
N ASP A 404 60.35 29.12 6.34
CA ASP A 404 59.16 29.94 6.59
C ASP A 404 58.05 29.59 5.59
N GLU A 405 58.37 29.42 4.30
CA GLU A 405 57.40 28.96 3.29
C GLU A 405 56.74 27.63 3.67
N LEU A 406 57.51 26.67 4.20
CA LEU A 406 56.98 25.38 4.66
C LEU A 406 56.11 25.51 5.91
N ARG A 407 56.41 26.46 6.80
CA ARG A 407 55.59 26.75 7.99
C ARG A 407 54.26 27.38 7.60
N ASP A 408 54.30 28.35 6.70
CA ASP A 408 53.11 29.07 6.24
C ASP A 408 52.19 28.15 5.43
N ALA A 409 52.76 27.22 4.64
CA ALA A 409 51.99 26.20 3.93
C ALA A 409 51.27 25.23 4.87
N LEU A 410 51.88 24.84 6.00
CA LEU A 410 51.23 24.02 7.02
C LEU A 410 50.12 24.80 7.73
N LEU A 411 50.37 26.05 8.09
CA LEU A 411 49.38 26.91 8.74
C LEU A 411 48.17 27.19 7.82
N ALA A 412 48.40 27.38 6.52
CA ALA A 412 47.33 27.54 5.53
C ALA A 412 46.46 26.29 5.35
N ALA A 413 46.96 25.11 5.75
CA ALA A 413 46.21 23.85 5.80
C ALA A 413 45.57 23.60 7.19
N ASP A 414 45.54 24.61 8.05
CA ASP A 414 45.05 24.54 9.44
C ASP A 414 45.87 23.57 10.33
N ILE A 415 47.18 23.50 10.07
CA ILE A 415 48.15 22.70 10.83
C ILE A 415 49.12 23.65 11.54
N GLU A 416 48.93 23.84 12.85
CA GLU A 416 49.81 24.69 13.67
C GLU A 416 51.06 23.90 14.06
N VAL A 417 52.26 24.47 13.80
CA VAL A 417 53.55 23.89 14.22
C VAL A 417 54.12 24.67 15.40
N ARG A 418 54.46 23.97 16.48
CA ARG A 418 55.08 24.50 17.70
C ARG A 418 56.48 23.91 17.85
N ASP A 419 57.49 24.76 17.83
CA ASP A 419 58.86 24.33 18.08
C ASP A 419 59.07 24.16 19.59
N THR A 420 59.44 22.95 20.03
CA THR A 420 59.76 22.64 21.44
C THR A 420 61.23 22.22 21.58
N PRO A 421 61.83 22.27 22.78
CA PRO A 421 63.19 21.77 23.03
C PRO A 421 63.38 20.29 22.65
N GLU A 422 62.32 19.50 22.65
CA GLU A 422 62.29 18.07 22.33
C GLU A 422 62.03 17.79 20.83
N GLY A 423 61.69 18.83 20.05
CA GLY A 423 61.41 18.76 18.61
C GLY A 423 60.15 19.53 18.19
N PRO A 424 59.85 19.61 16.89
CA PRO A 424 58.63 20.25 16.41
C PRO A 424 57.38 19.39 16.69
N GLU A 425 56.43 19.92 17.44
CA GLU A 425 55.08 19.37 17.62
C GLU A 425 54.08 20.05 16.68
N TRP A 426 52.97 19.39 16.37
CA TRP A 426 51.92 19.96 15.51
C TRP A 426 50.52 19.64 15.99
N LEU A 427 49.58 20.55 15.71
CA LEU A 427 48.17 20.47 16.08
C LEU A 427 47.31 20.74 14.85
N LEU A 428 46.15 20.09 14.79
CA LEU A 428 45.10 20.42 13.83
C LEU A 428 44.19 21.47 14.44
N GLY A 429 43.75 22.44 13.64
CA GLY A 429 42.71 23.39 14.03
C GLY A 429 41.31 22.77 14.04
N ASP A 430 40.34 23.55 14.52
CA ASP A 430 38.98 23.08 14.84
C ASP A 430 38.19 22.62 13.62
N ASP A 431 38.56 23.05 12.42
CA ASP A 431 37.86 22.71 11.17
C ASP A 431 38.11 21.26 10.72
N TRP A 432 39.11 20.58 11.28
CA TRP A 432 39.35 19.14 11.08
C TRP A 432 38.44 18.22 11.94
N HIS A 433 37.69 18.80 12.88
CA HIS A 433 36.80 18.08 13.79
C HIS A 433 35.31 18.27 13.48
N ARG A 434 34.98 19.00 12.40
CA ARG A 434 33.61 19.16 11.85
C ARG A 434 33.38 18.19 10.71
#